data_AF-A0A109BL81-F1
#
_entry.id   AF-A0A109BL81-F1
#
_cell.length_a   1.000
_cell.length_b   1.000
_cell.length_c   1.000
_cell.angle_alpha   90.00
_cell.angle_beta   90.00
_cell.angle_gamma   90.00
#
_symmetry.space_group_name_H-M   'P 1'
#
loop_
_entity.id
_entity.type
_entity.pdbx_description
1 polymer ?
#
loop_
_entity_poly.entity_id
_entity_poly.type
_entity_poly.pdbx_seq_one_letter_code
_entity_poly.pdbx_strand_id
1 'polypeptide(L)'
;MRMNNAHNAVRGQAMQEAVKRRKKAVNLSIDAKLLAEAKEAGINLSETLEHALTSELRHDRWDRWRQENRAAIEAHNEFIREHGLLSDEWRKF
;
A
#
# COMPACT_ATOMS: atom_id res chain seq x y z
N MET A 1 21.15 30.37 -31.19
CA MET A 1 19.74 30.28 -30.77
C MET A 1 19.58 29.00 -29.95
N ARG A 2 19.55 29.09 -28.60
CA ARG A 2 19.49 27.93 -27.70
C ARG A 2 18.03 27.69 -27.29
N MET A 3 17.38 26.69 -27.88
CA MET A 3 16.07 26.23 -27.45
C MET A 3 16.26 25.31 -26.23
N ASN A 4 16.12 25.87 -25.03
CA ASN A 4 16.10 25.08 -23.80
C ASN A 4 14.76 24.33 -23.70
N ASN A 5 14.85 23.00 -23.64
CA ASN A 5 13.71 22.09 -23.54
C ASN A 5 13.07 22.19 -22.15
N ALA A 6 12.10 23.10 -21.98
CA ALA A 6 11.33 23.28 -20.74
C ALA A 6 10.42 22.09 -20.38
N HIS A 7 10.32 21.08 -21.25
CA HIS A 7 9.44 19.93 -21.03
C HIS A 7 9.96 18.90 -20.01
N ASN A 8 11.25 18.94 -19.63
CA ASN A 8 11.81 17.94 -18.71
C ASN A 8 11.84 18.37 -17.24
N ALA A 9 11.63 19.66 -16.94
CA ALA A 9 11.64 20.18 -15.57
C ALA A 9 10.34 19.88 -14.81
N VAL A 10 9.21 19.83 -15.52
CA VAL A 10 7.88 19.58 -14.91
C VAL A 10 7.73 18.12 -14.47
N ARG A 11 8.36 17.17 -15.18
CA ARG A 11 8.27 15.73 -14.88
C ARG A 11 9.11 15.32 -13.65
N GLY A 12 10.19 16.03 -13.38
CA GLY A 12 11.06 15.80 -12.20
C GLY A 12 10.53 16.38 -10.89
N GLN A 13 9.61 17.35 -10.95
CA GLN A 13 8.99 17.95 -9.75
C GLN A 13 7.76 17.15 -9.28
N ALA A 14 6.97 16.57 -10.19
CA ALA A 14 5.80 15.77 -9.84
C ALA A 14 6.13 14.44 -9.10
N MET A 15 7.35 13.92 -9.24
CA MET A 15 7.83 12.77 -8.44
C MET A 15 8.54 13.16 -7.14
N GLN A 16 9.02 14.40 -7.00
CA GLN A 16 9.63 14.89 -5.75
C GLN A 16 8.58 15.46 -4.79
N GLU A 17 7.42 15.87 -5.29
CA GLU A 17 6.19 16.03 -4.51
C GLU A 17 5.49 14.68 -4.28
N ALA A 18 6.24 13.64 -3.90
CA ALA A 18 5.67 12.57 -3.10
C ALA A 18 5.18 13.22 -1.79
N VAL A 19 3.95 13.74 -1.87
CA VAL A 19 3.23 14.59 -0.93
C VAL A 19 3.85 14.52 0.45
N LYS A 20 4.53 15.59 0.87
CA LYS A 20 4.92 15.79 2.27
C LYS A 20 3.62 15.79 3.07
N ARG A 21 3.14 14.60 3.46
CA ARG A 21 1.84 14.42 4.10
C ARG A 21 1.90 15.24 5.37
N ARG A 22 0.93 16.16 5.52
CA ARG A 22 0.80 16.93 6.76
C ARG A 22 0.55 15.94 7.89
N LYS A 23 1.60 15.64 8.66
CA LYS A 23 1.50 14.81 9.85
C LYS A 23 0.70 15.60 10.87
N LYS A 24 -0.38 15.00 11.36
CA LYS A 24 -1.16 15.56 12.45
C LYS A 24 -0.69 14.89 13.75
N ALA A 25 -0.32 15.67 14.74
CA ALA A 25 -0.07 15.14 16.08
C ALA A 25 -1.40 14.61 16.65
N VAL A 26 -1.36 13.40 17.19
CA VAL A 26 -2.51 12.73 17.80
C VAL A 26 -2.12 12.32 19.21
N ASN A 27 -2.96 12.64 20.19
CA ASN A 27 -2.80 12.16 21.55
C ASN A 27 -3.43 10.77 21.66
N LEU A 28 -2.68 9.80 22.12
CA LEU A 28 -3.09 8.40 22.26
C LEU A 28 -2.61 7.85 23.61
N SER A 29 -3.39 6.93 24.17
CA SER A 29 -3.05 6.24 25.40
C SER A 29 -2.50 4.86 25.06
N ILE A 30 -1.32 4.54 25.61
CA ILE A 30 -0.63 3.25 25.45
C ILE A 30 -0.11 2.79 26.80
N ASP A 31 0.11 1.49 26.93
CA ASP A 31 0.69 0.91 28.13
C ASP A 31 2.05 1.56 28.46
N ALA A 32 2.22 1.95 29.72
CA ALA A 32 3.39 2.71 30.15
C ALA A 32 4.67 1.86 30.15
N LYS A 33 4.58 0.55 30.41
CA LYS A 33 5.73 -0.36 30.38
C LYS A 33 6.17 -0.59 28.94
N LEU A 34 5.22 -0.85 28.05
CA LEU A 34 5.49 -1.00 26.62
C LEU A 34 6.13 0.27 26.02
N LEU A 35 5.66 1.46 26.42
CA LEU A 35 6.27 2.72 26.00
C LEU A 35 7.71 2.88 26.53
N ALA A 36 7.97 2.48 27.76
CA ALA A 36 9.32 2.52 28.33
C ALA A 36 10.26 1.58 27.57
N GLU A 37 9.85 0.33 27.36
CA GLU A 37 10.61 -0.67 26.59
C GLU A 37 10.90 -0.19 25.16
N ALA A 38 9.90 0.38 24.48
CA ALA A 38 10.08 0.91 23.13
C ALA A 38 11.08 2.07 23.07
N LYS A 39 11.08 2.94 24.09
CA LYS A 39 12.04 4.05 24.20
C LYS A 39 13.45 3.56 24.50
N GLU A 40 13.60 2.59 25.39
CA GLU A 40 14.89 1.96 25.70
C GLU A 40 15.50 1.27 24.48
N ALA A 41 14.66 0.63 23.67
CA ALA A 41 15.04 0.03 22.40
C ALA A 41 15.30 1.04 21.27
N GLY A 42 15.10 2.34 21.49
CA GLY A 42 15.32 3.39 20.48
C GLY A 42 14.31 3.35 19.33
N ILE A 43 13.12 2.78 19.54
CA ILE A 43 12.10 2.62 18.51
C ILE A 43 11.48 3.98 18.17
N ASN A 44 11.43 4.31 16.89
CA ASN A 44 10.71 5.47 16.39
C ASN A 44 9.20 5.21 16.40
N LEU A 45 8.52 5.65 17.47
CA LEU A 45 7.10 5.43 17.69
C LEU A 45 6.22 5.97 16.56
N SER A 46 6.55 7.13 15.99
CA SER A 46 5.74 7.73 14.94
C SER A 46 5.77 6.90 13.67
N GLU A 47 6.95 6.43 13.27
CA GLU A 47 7.14 5.59 12.09
C GLU A 47 6.53 4.20 12.30
N THR A 48 6.75 3.61 13.48
CA THR A 48 6.19 2.30 13.84
C THR A 48 4.67 2.33 13.80
N LEU A 49 4.05 3.37 14.37
CA LEU A 49 2.60 3.55 14.34
C LEU A 49 2.08 3.76 12.91
N GLU A 50 2.75 4.59 12.10
CA GLU A 50 2.38 4.79 10.70
C GLU A 50 2.44 3.49 9.90
N HIS A 51 3.46 2.66 10.13
CA HIS A 51 3.62 1.37 9.47
C HIS A 51 2.53 0.38 9.90
N ALA A 52 2.29 0.25 11.20
CA ALA A 52 1.25 -0.62 11.74
C ALA A 52 -0.14 -0.24 11.19
N LEU A 53 -0.50 1.05 11.26
CA LEU A 53 -1.78 1.54 10.73
C LEU A 53 -1.90 1.34 9.22
N THR A 54 -0.81 1.54 8.47
CA THR A 54 -0.82 1.31 7.02
C THR A 54 -1.05 -0.16 6.70
N SER A 55 -0.45 -1.07 7.46
CA SER A 55 -0.64 -2.52 7.32
C SER A 55 -2.08 -2.92 7.61
N GLU A 56 -2.63 -2.52 8.76
CA GLU A 56 -4.01 -2.81 9.15
C GLU A 56 -5.02 -2.28 8.12
N LEU A 57 -4.86 -1.03 7.69
CA LEU A 57 -5.75 -0.44 6.68
C LEU A 57 -5.60 -1.10 5.31
N ARG A 58 -4.43 -1.64 4.97
CA ARG A 58 -4.27 -2.42 3.73
C ARG A 58 -5.05 -3.72 3.83
N HIS A 59 -4.96 -4.41 4.96
CA HIS A 59 -5.66 -5.66 5.20
C HIS A 59 -7.18 -5.45 5.13
N ASP A 60 -7.71 -4.48 5.86
CA ASP A 60 -9.13 -4.12 5.84
C ASP A 60 -9.62 -3.75 4.43
N ARG A 61 -8.86 -2.97 3.67
CA ARG A 61 -9.20 -2.67 2.27
C ARG A 61 -9.23 -3.92 1.40
N TRP A 62 -8.28 -4.83 1.57
CA TRP A 62 -8.24 -6.09 0.82
C TRP A 62 -9.42 -6.98 1.17
N ASP A 63 -9.76 -7.08 2.45
CA ASP A 63 -10.91 -7.85 2.93
C ASP A 63 -12.21 -7.31 2.36
N ARG A 64 -12.38 -5.99 2.40
CA ARG A 64 -13.56 -5.33 1.83
C ARG A 64 -13.65 -5.53 0.32
N TRP A 65 -12.54 -5.34 -0.39
CA TRP A 65 -12.48 -5.57 -1.83
C TRP A 65 -12.83 -7.03 -2.18
N ARG A 66 -12.31 -8.01 -1.44
CA ARG A 66 -12.62 -9.43 -1.64
C ARG A 66 -14.10 -9.72 -1.45
N GLN A 67 -14.74 -9.10 -0.44
CA GLN A 67 -16.17 -9.26 -0.20
C GLN A 67 -17.00 -8.64 -1.35
N GLU A 68 -16.66 -7.42 -1.75
CA GLU A 68 -17.35 -6.71 -2.84
C GLU A 68 -17.21 -7.44 -4.19
N ASN A 69 -16.05 -8.04 -4.45
CA ASN A 69 -15.74 -8.69 -5.72
C ASN A 69 -15.99 -10.20 -5.70
N ARG A 70 -16.52 -10.74 -4.60
CA ARG A 70 -16.71 -12.18 -4.42
C ARG A 70 -17.46 -12.83 -5.58
N ALA A 71 -18.58 -12.24 -6.00
CA ALA A 71 -19.38 -12.77 -7.11
C ALA A 71 -18.61 -12.76 -8.44
N ALA A 72 -17.84 -11.71 -8.72
CA ALA A 72 -17.01 -11.62 -9.92
C ALA A 72 -15.86 -12.64 -9.90
N ILE A 73 -15.24 -12.84 -8.73
CA ILE A 73 -14.20 -13.86 -8.52
C ILE A 73 -14.78 -15.26 -8.72
N GLU A 74 -15.95 -15.56 -8.14
CA GLU A 74 -16.62 -16.86 -8.30
C GLU A 74 -16.98 -17.12 -9.78
N ALA A 75 -17.55 -16.14 -10.47
CA ALA A 75 -17.87 -16.25 -11.89
C ALA A 75 -16.61 -16.47 -12.76
N HIS A 76 -15.52 -15.74 -12.47
CA HIS A 76 -14.26 -15.92 -13.16
C HIS A 76 -13.63 -17.30 -12.90
N ASN A 77 -13.72 -17.80 -11.66
CA ASN A 77 -13.23 -19.13 -11.30
C ASN A 77 -14.05 -20.26 -11.95
N GLU A 78 -15.36 -20.09 -12.14
CA GLU A 78 -16.17 -21.03 -12.93
C GLU A 78 -15.75 -21.00 -14.40
N PHE A 79 -15.60 -19.82 -15.00
CA PHE A 79 -15.15 -19.68 -16.38
C PHE A 79 -13.80 -20.38 -16.61
N ILE A 80 -12.83 -20.21 -15.71
CA ILE A 80 -11.54 -20.90 -15.81
C ILE A 80 -11.68 -22.42 -15.66
N ARG A 81 -12.59 -22.91 -14.79
CA ARG A 81 -12.82 -24.36 -14.65
C ARG A 81 -13.42 -24.96 -15.91
N GLU A 82 -14.32 -24.24 -16.58
CA GLU A 82 -14.97 -24.70 -17.80
C GLU A 82 -14.06 -24.60 -19.03
N HIS A 83 -13.27 -23.54 -19.14
CA HIS A 83 -12.52 -23.22 -20.36
C HIS A 83 -10.99 -23.38 -20.25
N GLY A 84 -10.47 -23.61 -19.05
CA GLY A 84 -9.03 -23.63 -18.78
C GLY A 84 -8.43 -22.23 -18.63
N LEU A 85 -7.13 -22.16 -18.35
CA LEU A 85 -6.38 -20.90 -18.31
C LEU A 85 -5.82 -20.59 -19.71
N LEU A 86 -5.83 -19.32 -20.09
CA LEU A 86 -5.16 -18.84 -21.31
C LEU A 86 -3.67 -19.25 -21.37
N SER A 87 -3.02 -19.35 -20.21
CA SER A 87 -1.61 -19.70 -20.11
C SER A 87 -1.33 -21.21 -20.16
N ASP A 88 -2.36 -22.06 -20.18
CA ASP A 88 -2.16 -23.52 -20.18
C ASP A 88 -1.45 -23.99 -21.45
N GLU A 89 -1.62 -23.32 -22.59
CA GLU A 89 -0.92 -23.63 -23.85
C GLU A 89 0.59 -23.36 -23.80
N TRP A 90 1.06 -22.55 -22.85
CA TRP A 90 2.45 -22.08 -22.78
C TRP A 90 3.18 -22.54 -21.51
N ARG A 91 2.51 -23.28 -20.62
CA ARG A 91 3.10 -23.79 -19.38
C ARG A 91 4.02 -24.99 -19.70
N LYS A 92 5.34 -24.80 -19.55
CA LYS A 92 6.33 -25.88 -19.56
C LYS A 92 6.59 -26.35 -18.12
N PHE A 93 6.55 -27.66 -17.88
CA PHE A 93 6.84 -28.30 -16.59
C PHE A 93 8.33 -28.59 -16.42
#